data_AF-A0A7J7QH33-F1
#
_entry.id   AF-A0A7J7QH33-F1
#
_cell.length_a   1.000
_cell.length_b   1.000
_cell.length_c   1.000
_cell.angle_alpha   90.00
_cell.angle_beta   90.00
_cell.angle_gamma   90.00
#
_symmetry.space_group_name_H-M   'P 1'
#
loop_
_entity.id
_entity.type
_entity.pdbx_description
1 polymer ?
#
loop_
_entity_poly.entity_id
_entity_poly.type
_entity_poly.pdbx_seq_one_letter_code
_entity_poly.pdbx_strand_id
1 'polypeptide(L)'
;MESCNGCNCKPPPCPKAPGPDDCCQKGCKVCIWDIYREKMTSYRSYMQKHHPDVVLPDVEEQQQQQMMDASMDAFEQLERQLQQQQQQQRQQQQQQ
;
A
#
# COMPACT_ATOMS: atom_id res chain seq x y z
N MET A 1 32.32 -12.07 -13.77
CA MET A 1 30.92 -12.58 -13.79
C MET A 1 30.81 -13.53 -12.62
N GLU A 2 30.60 -13.01 -11.41
CA GLU A 2 30.60 -13.83 -10.20
C GLU A 2 29.17 -14.23 -9.84
N SER A 3 28.93 -15.53 -10.00
CA SER A 3 27.69 -16.23 -9.71
C SER A 3 27.78 -16.75 -8.28
N CYS A 4 27.14 -16.09 -7.33
CA CYS A 4 27.06 -16.56 -5.94
C CYS A 4 25.90 -17.55 -5.81
N ASN A 5 26.16 -18.81 -6.15
CA ASN A 5 25.30 -19.93 -5.78
C ASN A 5 25.58 -20.32 -4.31
N GLY A 6 24.62 -20.06 -3.42
CA GLY A 6 24.44 -20.86 -2.19
C GLY A 6 25.04 -20.36 -0.88
N CYS A 7 25.53 -19.12 -0.77
CA CYS A 7 25.94 -18.60 0.54
C CYS A 7 24.83 -17.76 1.18
N ASN A 8 24.71 -17.86 2.51
CA ASN A 8 23.86 -17.05 3.39
C ASN A 8 24.32 -15.58 3.39
N CYS A 9 24.28 -14.96 2.21
CA CYS A 9 24.63 -13.59 1.94
C CYS A 9 23.41 -12.76 2.31
N LYS A 10 23.60 -11.69 3.08
CA LYS A 10 22.54 -10.71 3.37
C LYS A 10 21.85 -10.34 2.04
N PRO A 11 20.50 -10.42 1.95
CA PRO A 11 19.81 -10.09 0.72
C PRO A 11 20.13 -8.65 0.31
N PRO A 12 20.29 -8.35 -1.00
CA PRO A 12 20.49 -6.99 -1.47
C PRO A 12 19.35 -6.07 -0.99
N PRO A 13 19.63 -4.76 -0.81
CA PRO A 13 18.60 -3.82 -0.42
C PRO A 13 17.52 -3.71 -1.49
N CYS A 14 16.26 -3.59 -1.06
CA CYS A 14 15.13 -3.35 -1.93
C CYS A 14 15.34 -2.04 -2.73
N PRO A 15 15.01 -2.00 -4.03
CA PRO A 15 15.06 -0.76 -4.79
C PRO A 15 14.18 0.33 -4.12
N LYS A 16 14.73 1.53 -4.00
CA LYS A 16 14.03 2.66 -3.40
C LYS A 16 12.96 3.18 -4.36
N ALA A 17 11.73 3.35 -3.87
CA ALA A 17 10.66 4.00 -4.62
C ALA A 17 11.03 5.44 -4.96
N PRO A 18 10.70 5.94 -6.16
CA PRO A 18 10.94 7.34 -6.51
C PRO A 18 10.08 8.25 -5.65
N GLY A 19 10.63 9.40 -5.25
CA GLY A 19 9.89 10.41 -4.52
C GLY A 19 8.90 11.17 -5.41
N PRO A 20 8.00 11.98 -4.82
CA PRO A 20 7.10 12.84 -5.59
C PRO A 20 7.86 13.89 -6.43
N ASP A 21 9.06 14.28 -5.98
CA ASP A 21 9.95 15.24 -6.65
C ASP A 21 10.73 14.61 -7.81
N ASP A 22 10.99 13.29 -7.77
CA ASP A 22 11.59 12.53 -8.88
C ASP A 22 10.59 12.33 -10.03
N CYS A 23 9.29 12.45 -9.75
CA CYS A 23 8.25 12.37 -10.76
C CYS A 23 8.21 13.68 -11.54
N CYS A 24 8.66 13.62 -12.81
CA CYS A 24 8.65 14.74 -13.75
C CYS A 24 7.28 15.43 -13.91
N GLN A 25 6.16 14.75 -13.64
CA GLN A 25 4.76 15.25 -13.68
C GLN A 25 4.30 15.93 -14.99
N LYS A 26 5.19 16.04 -15.99
CA LYS A 26 4.98 16.75 -17.26
C LYS A 26 5.00 15.83 -18.47
N GLY A 27 4.91 14.51 -18.25
CA GLY A 27 4.90 13.51 -19.34
C GLY A 27 6.28 13.33 -20.00
N CYS A 28 7.31 13.05 -19.21
CA CYS A 28 8.64 12.71 -19.72
C CYS A 28 8.60 11.43 -20.59
N LYS A 29 9.49 11.33 -21.59
CA LYS A 29 9.59 10.19 -22.52
C LYS A 29 9.75 8.83 -21.83
N VAL A 30 10.43 8.82 -20.68
CA VAL A 30 10.61 7.63 -19.84
C VAL A 30 10.03 7.96 -18.46
N CYS A 31 9.09 7.13 -18.00
CA CYS A 31 8.50 7.29 -16.67
C CYS A 31 9.42 6.66 -15.62
N ILE A 32 9.74 7.42 -14.56
CA ILE A 32 10.54 6.89 -13.45
C ILE A 32 9.86 5.69 -12.76
N TRP A 33 8.52 5.67 -12.76
CA TRP A 33 7.73 4.56 -12.24
C TRP A 33 7.86 3.29 -13.08
N ASP A 34 8.04 3.41 -14.41
CA ASP A 34 8.30 2.25 -15.27
C ASP A 34 9.66 1.62 -14.94
N ILE A 35 10.72 2.44 -14.84
CA ILE A 35 12.06 1.98 -14.45
C ILE A 35 12.03 1.32 -13.07
N TYR A 36 11.30 1.91 -12.12
CA TYR A 36 11.16 1.36 -10.77
C TYR A 36 10.45 0.00 -10.80
N ARG A 37 9.34 -0.14 -11.53
CA ARG A 37 8.61 -1.42 -11.67
C ARG A 37 9.47 -2.51 -12.32
N GLU A 38 10.28 -2.16 -13.32
CA GLU A 38 11.21 -3.10 -13.96
C GLU A 38 12.29 -3.59 -12.98
N LYS A 39 12.88 -2.66 -12.20
CA LYS A 39 13.85 -2.99 -11.14
C LYS A 39 13.22 -3.85 -10.05
N MET A 40 11.98 -3.53 -9.63
CA MET A 40 11.23 -4.31 -8.65
C MET A 40 10.92 -5.72 -9.16
N THR A 41 10.52 -5.88 -10.42
CA THR A 41 10.27 -7.19 -11.04
C THR A 41 11.54 -8.04 -11.05
N SER A 42 12.68 -7.44 -11.42
CA SER A 42 13.99 -8.10 -11.43
C SER A 42 14.43 -8.50 -10.02
N TYR A 43 14.23 -7.62 -9.05
CA TYR A 43 14.54 -7.86 -7.64
C TYR A 43 13.67 -8.97 -7.04
N ARG A 44 12.35 -8.96 -7.26
CA ARG A 44 11.42 -10.03 -6.85
C ARG A 44 11.85 -11.38 -7.42
N SER A 45 12.23 -11.42 -8.70
CA SER A 45 12.73 -12.63 -9.38
C SER A 45 14.04 -13.13 -8.79
N TYR A 46 14.95 -12.23 -8.41
CA TYR A 46 16.21 -12.58 -7.75
C TYR A 46 15.96 -13.10 -6.33
N MET A 47 15.12 -12.42 -5.55
CA MET A 47 14.73 -12.84 -4.19
C MET A 47 14.07 -14.21 -4.19
N GLN A 48 13.16 -14.49 -5.12
CA GLN A 48 12.51 -15.81 -5.20
C GLN A 48 13.52 -16.94 -5.51
N LYS A 49 14.56 -16.67 -6.30
CA LYS A 49 15.57 -17.66 -6.67
C LYS A 49 16.63 -17.89 -5.59
N HIS A 50 17.03 -16.84 -4.89
CA HIS A 50 18.18 -16.88 -3.97
C HIS A 50 17.79 -16.80 -2.49
N HIS A 51 16.59 -16.32 -2.17
CA HIS A 51 16.09 -16.10 -0.81
C HIS A 51 14.61 -16.49 -0.69
N PRO A 52 14.24 -17.76 -0.92
CA PRO A 52 12.84 -18.21 -0.94
C PRO A 52 12.10 -18.02 0.39
N ASP A 53 12.81 -17.90 1.50
CA ASP A 53 12.24 -17.66 2.83
C ASP A 53 11.78 -16.20 3.05
N VAL A 54 12.19 -15.26 2.18
CA VAL A 54 11.82 -13.84 2.29
C VAL A 54 10.49 -13.60 1.57
N VAL A 55 9.41 -13.53 2.34
CA VAL A 55 8.10 -13.10 1.82
C VAL A 55 8.12 -11.60 1.56
N LEU A 56 8.09 -11.20 0.29
CA LEU A 56 7.92 -9.81 -0.10
C LEU A 56 6.42 -9.49 -0.08
N PRO A 57 5.96 -8.55 0.79
CA PRO A 57 4.57 -8.13 0.76
C PRO A 57 4.27 -7.43 -0.58
N ASP A 58 3.12 -7.76 -1.18
CA ASP A 58 2.61 -6.96 -2.28
C ASP A 58 1.97 -5.70 -1.72
N VAL A 59 2.66 -4.58 -1.93
CA VAL A 59 2.34 -3.29 -1.30
C VAL A 59 1.02 -2.72 -1.82
N GLU A 60 0.61 -3.10 -3.03
CA GLU A 60 -0.62 -2.61 -3.67
C GLU A 60 -1.87 -3.24 -3.02
N GLU A 61 -1.87 -4.56 -2.80
CA GLU A 61 -2.98 -5.27 -2.13
C GLU A 61 -3.19 -4.81 -0.69
N GLN A 62 -2.11 -4.60 0.07
CA GLN A 62 -2.22 -4.13 1.45
C GLN A 62 -2.81 -2.72 1.56
N GLN A 63 -2.40 -1.82 0.66
CA GLN A 63 -2.92 -0.45 0.65
C GLN A 63 -4.40 -0.42 0.25
N GLN A 64 -4.81 -1.29 -0.68
CA GLN A 64 -6.21 -1.40 -1.10
C GLN A 64 -7.11 -2.01 -0.01
N GLN A 65 -6.59 -2.98 0.76
CA GLN A 65 -7.32 -3.53 1.89
C GLN A 65 -7.49 -2.50 3.01
N GLN A 66 -6.42 -1.78 3.37
CA GLN A 66 -6.46 -0.73 4.39
C GLN A 66 -7.46 0.39 4.07
N MET A 67 -7.54 0.82 2.80
CA MET A 67 -8.53 1.83 2.40
C MET A 67 -9.97 1.30 2.48
N MET A 68 -10.20 0.01 2.18
CA MET A 68 -11.53 -0.58 2.33
C MET A 68 -11.93 -0.69 3.80
N ASP A 69 -11.03 -1.15 4.67
CA ASP A 69 -11.27 -1.23 6.12
C ASP A 69 -11.60 0.15 6.70
N ALA A 70 -10.79 1.17 6.38
CA ALA A 70 -11.04 2.54 6.81
C ALA A 70 -12.39 3.10 6.29
N SER A 71 -12.78 2.72 5.07
CA SER A 71 -14.06 3.12 4.49
C SER A 71 -15.24 2.47 5.23
N MET A 72 -15.13 1.21 5.60
CA MET A 72 -16.15 0.49 6.38
C MET A 72 -16.30 1.07 7.79
N ASP A 73 -15.19 1.36 8.46
CA ASP A 73 -15.18 1.98 9.79
C ASP A 73 -15.85 3.36 9.79
N ALA A 74 -15.52 4.18 8.78
CA ALA A 74 -16.11 5.51 8.64
C ALA A 74 -17.63 5.46 8.45
N PHE A 75 -18.11 4.47 7.68
CA PHE A 75 -19.54 4.26 7.50
C PHE A 75 -20.23 3.84 8.80
N GLU A 76 -19.66 2.88 9.53
CA GLU A 76 -20.21 2.41 10.82
C GLU A 76 -20.28 3.55 11.86
N GLN A 77 -19.30 4.46 11.84
CA GLN A 77 -19.30 5.67 12.66
C GLN A 77 -20.43 6.64 12.28
N LEU A 78 -20.65 6.85 10.99
CA LEU A 78 -21.71 7.71 10.50
C LEU A 78 -23.10 7.18 10.89
N GLU A 79 -23.34 5.87 10.76
CA GLU A 79 -24.59 5.24 11.17
C GLU A 79 -24.87 5.46 12.67
N ARG A 80 -23.86 5.25 13.51
CA ARG A 80 -23.97 5.52 14.96
C ARG A 80 -24.32 6.98 15.26
N GLN A 81 -23.69 7.92 14.56
CA GLN A 81 -23.95 9.35 14.73
C GLN A 81 -25.40 9.69 14.34
N LEU A 82 -25.89 9.16 13.24
CA LEU A 82 -27.27 9.37 12.78
C LEU A 82 -28.30 8.79 13.75
N GLN A 83 -28.04 7.59 14.30
CA GLN A 83 -28.91 6.99 15.31
C GLN A 83 -29.01 7.84 16.58
N GLN A 84 -27.88 8.37 17.06
CA GLN A 84 -27.86 9.27 18.21
C GLN A 84 -28.64 10.56 17.93
N GLN A 85 -28.45 11.15 16.75
CA GLN A 85 -29.15 12.38 16.36
C GLN A 85 -30.68 12.16 16.28
N GLN A 86 -31.12 11.03 15.71
CA GLN A 86 -32.55 10.68 15.67
C GLN A 86 -33.14 10.51 17.08
N GLN A 87 -32.41 9.88 18.00
CA GLN A 87 -32.88 9.71 19.39
C GLN A 87 -33.04 11.07 20.08
N GLN A 88 -32.08 11.97 19.91
CA GLN A 88 -32.15 13.33 20.46
C GLN A 88 -33.36 14.10 19.91
N GLN A 89 -33.59 14.04 18.59
CA GLN A 89 -34.74 14.69 17.97
C GLN A 89 -36.08 14.14 18.50
N ARG A 90 -36.20 12.81 18.67
CA ARG A 90 -37.40 12.21 19.25
C ARG A 90 -37.64 12.66 20.68
N GLN A 91 -36.60 12.78 21.50
CA GLN A 91 -36.71 13.26 22.88
C GLN A 91 -37.16 14.73 22.93
N GLN A 92 -36.63 15.59 22.05
CA GLN A 92 -37.04 16.99 21.96
C GLN A 92 -38.50 17.15 21.54
N GLN A 93 -38.98 16.31 20.59
CA GLN A 93 -40.39 16.30 20.18
C GLN A 93 -41.33 15.83 21.29
N GLN A 94 -40.89 14.94 22.18
CA GLN A 94 -41.70 14.48 23.33
C GLN A 94 -41.77 15.51 24.46
N GLN A 95 -40.90 16.51 24.47
CA GLN A 95 -40.84 17.56 25.50
C GLN A 95 -41.56 18.86 25.08
N GLN A 96 -42.13 18.93 23.87
CA GLN A 96 -42.99 20.02 23.40
C GLN A 96 -44.46 19.59 23.42
#